data_AF-A0A8A0RJG1-F1
#
_entry.id   AF-A0A8A0RJG1-F1
#
_cell.length_a   1.000
_cell.length_b   1.000
_cell.length_c   1.000
_cell.angle_alpha   90.00
_cell.angle_beta   90.00
_cell.angle_gamma   90.00
#
_symmetry.space_group_name_H-M   'P 1'
#
loop_
_entity.id
_entity.type
_entity.pdbx_description
1 polymer ?
#
loop_
_entity_poly.entity_id
_entity_poly.type
_entity_poly.pdbx_seq_one_letter_code
_entity_poly.pdbx_strand_id
1 'polypeptide(L)'
;MPNIDMRTSLSGIYNYLSALTSRIILNEEDIVKGPIHDNLLDAVEEARAEWISAQKYFESVTDPDLVDHAIYLVEAAQRKYMYLLKRARQEGIKLEFSEEI
;
A
#
# COMPACT_ATOMS: atom_id res chain seq x y z
N MET A 1 27.51 -18.18 0.04
CA MET A 1 26.89 -16.92 0.53
C MET A 1 25.40 -17.15 0.61
N PRO A 2 24.70 -16.90 1.73
CA PRO A 2 23.26 -17.06 1.77
C PRO A 2 22.64 -15.95 0.92
N ASN A 3 21.96 -16.35 -0.15
CA ASN A 3 21.19 -15.48 -1.02
C ASN A 3 19.99 -14.99 -0.21
N ILE A 4 19.99 -13.72 0.18
CA ILE A 4 18.87 -13.12 0.92
C ILE A 4 17.78 -12.86 -0.12
N ASP A 5 16.99 -13.89 -0.39
CA ASP A 5 15.91 -13.85 -1.37
C ASP A 5 14.84 -12.84 -0.92
N MET A 6 14.79 -11.68 -1.58
CA MET A 6 13.87 -10.57 -1.30
C MET A 6 12.40 -10.99 -1.44
N ARG A 7 12.11 -12.09 -2.17
CA ARG A 7 10.77 -12.68 -2.29
C ARG A 7 10.20 -13.09 -0.93
N THR A 8 11.07 -13.49 0.00
CA THR A 8 10.71 -13.82 1.39
C THR A 8 10.42 -12.56 2.23
N SER A 9 11.02 -11.42 1.88
CA SER A 9 10.84 -10.14 2.57
C SER A 9 9.49 -9.50 2.23
N LEU A 10 9.02 -9.63 0.98
CA LEU A 10 7.73 -9.09 0.55
C LEU A 10 6.54 -9.76 1.25
N SER A 11 6.53 -11.10 1.37
CA SER A 11 5.49 -11.82 2.12
C SER A 11 5.38 -11.36 3.58
N GLY A 12 6.53 -11.08 4.22
CA GLY A 12 6.56 -10.51 5.57
C GLY A 12 5.98 -9.09 5.63
N ILE A 13 6.24 -8.25 4.62
CA ILE A 13 5.71 -6.90 4.53
C ILE A 13 4.18 -6.92 4.26
N TYR A 14 3.70 -7.82 3.40
CA TYR A 14 2.26 -8.00 3.15
C TYR A 14 1.51 -8.42 4.42
N ASN A 15 2.03 -9.39 5.17
CA ASN A 15 1.45 -9.81 6.45
C ASN A 15 1.51 -8.71 7.53
N TYR A 16 2.55 -7.89 7.52
CA TYR A 16 2.68 -6.76 8.44
C TYR A 16 1.69 -5.64 8.09
N LEU A 17 1.51 -5.36 6.80
CA LEU A 17 0.58 -4.35 6.32
C LEU A 17 -0.87 -4.77 6.49
N SER A 18 -1.21 -6.05 6.25
CA SER A 18 -2.54 -6.59 6.51
C SER A 18 -2.89 -6.56 8.01
N ALA A 19 -1.94 -6.92 8.88
CA ALA A 19 -2.12 -6.81 10.32
C ALA A 19 -2.22 -5.36 10.81
N LEU A 20 -1.52 -4.43 10.16
CA LEU A 20 -1.64 -2.99 10.45
C LEU A 20 -2.99 -2.42 10.02
N THR A 21 -3.54 -2.87 8.90
CA THR A 21 -4.88 -2.47 8.45
C THR A 21 -5.96 -3.00 9.39
N SER A 22 -5.85 -4.23 9.88
CA SER A 22 -6.81 -4.80 10.86
C SER A 22 -6.87 -4.01 12.18
N ARG A 23 -5.77 -3.40 12.62
CA ARG A 23 -5.69 -2.62 13.88
C ARG A 23 -6.33 -1.23 13.80
N ILE A 24 -6.74 -0.77 12.62
CA ILE A 24 -7.38 0.54 12.43
C ILE A 24 -8.90 0.46 12.66
N ILE A 25 -9.48 -0.75 12.77
CA ILE A 25 -10.89 -0.98 13.07
C ILE A 25 -11.16 -0.71 14.56
N LEU A 26 -11.73 0.46 14.88
CA LEU A 26 -12.39 0.70 16.17
C LEU A 26 -13.72 1.43 15.96
N ASN A 27 -14.80 0.77 16.38
CA ASN A 27 -16.17 1.23 16.66
C ASN A 27 -17.01 1.78 15.48
N GLU A 28 -18.09 1.10 15.15
CA GLU A 28 -19.02 1.41 14.04
C GLU A 28 -19.75 2.78 14.19
N GLU A 29 -19.69 3.43 15.36
CA GLU A 29 -20.52 4.60 15.67
C GLU A 29 -19.95 5.96 15.22
N ASP A 30 -18.70 6.04 14.74
CA ASP A 30 -18.03 7.34 14.42
C ASP A 30 -17.90 7.67 12.92
N ILE A 31 -18.56 6.95 12.00
CA ILE A 31 -18.45 7.27 10.56
C ILE A 31 -19.32 8.48 10.21
N VAL A 32 -18.73 9.68 10.33
CA VAL A 32 -19.29 10.91 9.76
C VAL A 32 -18.97 10.93 8.26
N LYS A 33 -19.88 10.40 7.42
CA LYS A 33 -19.75 10.44 5.95
C LYS A 33 -19.91 11.87 5.43
N GLY A 34 -18.80 12.56 5.22
CA GLY A 34 -18.73 13.83 4.49
C GLY A 34 -18.06 13.65 3.11
N PRO A 35 -18.38 14.49 2.10
CA PRO A 35 -17.91 14.35 0.71
C PRO A 35 -16.38 14.51 0.53
N ILE A 36 -15.66 14.90 1.58
CA ILE A 36 -14.20 15.04 1.59
C ILE A 36 -13.53 13.68 1.86
N HIS A 37 -14.20 12.77 2.57
CA HIS A 37 -13.63 11.50 3.02
C HIS A 37 -13.59 10.41 1.93
N ASP A 38 -14.54 10.42 0.98
CA ASP A 38 -14.60 9.43 -0.10
C ASP A 38 -13.38 9.54 -1.04
N ASN A 39 -12.93 10.77 -1.36
CA ASN A 39 -11.75 10.99 -2.22
C ASN A 39 -10.43 10.49 -1.61
N LEU A 40 -10.32 10.46 -0.28
CA LEU A 40 -9.08 10.03 0.37
C LEU A 40 -8.99 8.51 0.45
N LEU A 41 -10.10 7.81 0.67
CA LEU A 41 -10.15 6.34 0.61
C LEU A 41 -9.81 5.85 -0.81
N ASP A 42 -10.42 6.44 -1.83
CA ASP A 42 -10.14 6.10 -3.24
C ASP A 42 -8.67 6.35 -3.59
N ALA A 43 -8.09 7.46 -3.14
CA ALA A 43 -6.67 7.76 -3.35
C ALA A 43 -5.75 6.75 -2.64
N VAL A 44 -6.13 6.25 -1.46
CA VAL A 44 -5.38 5.21 -0.73
C VAL A 44 -5.41 3.90 -1.51
N GLU A 45 -6.57 3.49 -2.03
CA GLU A 45 -6.71 2.28 -2.85
C GLU A 45 -5.95 2.40 -4.17
N GLU A 46 -6.03 3.54 -4.84
CA GLU A 46 -5.28 3.80 -6.07
C GLU A 46 -3.77 3.71 -5.82
N ALA A 47 -3.27 4.34 -4.75
CA ALA A 47 -1.86 4.27 -4.38
C ALA A 47 -1.43 2.84 -4.01
N ARG A 48 -2.32 2.03 -3.42
CA ARG A 48 -2.08 0.60 -3.16
C ARG A 48 -1.97 -0.17 -4.48
N ALA A 49 -2.90 0.03 -5.41
CA ALA A 49 -2.90 -0.63 -6.71
C ALA A 49 -1.66 -0.23 -7.55
N GLU A 50 -1.28 1.04 -7.54
CA GLU A 50 -0.04 1.54 -8.15
C GLU A 50 1.19 0.84 -7.55
N TRP A 51 1.25 0.70 -6.22
CA TRP A 51 2.38 0.05 -5.58
C TRP A 51 2.49 -1.44 -5.94
N ILE A 52 1.37 -2.17 -5.96
CA ILE A 52 1.33 -3.56 -6.41
C ILE A 52 1.76 -3.67 -7.88
N SER A 53 1.31 -2.75 -8.73
CA SER A 53 1.69 -2.72 -10.16
C SER A 53 3.19 -2.44 -10.34
N ALA A 54 3.76 -1.50 -9.59
CA ALA A 54 5.19 -1.21 -9.61
C ALA A 54 6.03 -2.40 -9.14
N GLN A 55 5.55 -3.15 -8.14
CA GLN A 55 6.21 -4.38 -7.70
C GLN A 55 6.21 -5.45 -8.81
N LYS A 56 5.07 -5.67 -9.48
CA LYS A 56 4.98 -6.58 -10.63
C LYS A 56 5.89 -6.14 -11.77
N TYR A 57 5.97 -4.83 -12.03
CA TYR A 57 6.87 -4.28 -13.04
C TYR A 57 8.33 -4.59 -12.68
N PHE A 58 8.78 -4.29 -11.46
CA PHE A 58 10.12 -4.61 -10.98
C PHE A 58 10.45 -6.11 -11.09
N GLU A 59 9.52 -6.99 -10.75
CA GLU A 59 9.70 -8.45 -10.90
C GLU A 59 9.79 -8.90 -12.36
N SER A 60 9.19 -8.16 -13.30
CA SER A 60 9.18 -8.49 -14.72
C SER A 60 10.36 -7.89 -15.51
N VAL A 61 11.02 -6.87 -14.98
CA VAL A 61 12.12 -6.18 -15.66
C VAL A 61 13.35 -7.08 -15.68
N THR A 62 13.82 -7.39 -16.89
CA THR A 62 15.07 -8.14 -17.12
C THR A 62 16.19 -7.27 -17.68
N ASP A 63 15.85 -6.08 -18.16
CA ASP A 63 16.82 -5.11 -18.71
C ASP A 63 17.52 -4.36 -17.57
N PRO A 64 18.84 -4.51 -17.40
CA PRO A 64 19.61 -3.84 -16.35
C PRO A 64 19.42 -2.32 -16.33
N ASP A 65 19.25 -1.68 -17.50
CA ASP A 65 19.11 -0.22 -17.59
C ASP A 65 17.74 0.26 -17.08
N LEU A 66 16.76 -0.64 -16.96
CA LEU A 66 15.42 -0.35 -16.47
C LEU A 66 15.22 -0.75 -15.00
N VAL A 67 16.15 -1.49 -14.40
CA VAL A 67 16.04 -1.95 -12.99
C VAL A 67 16.00 -0.77 -12.03
N ASP A 68 16.90 0.21 -12.19
CA ASP A 68 16.94 1.39 -11.33
C ASP A 68 15.64 2.20 -11.43
N HIS A 69 15.08 2.31 -12.63
CA HIS A 69 13.79 2.94 -12.84
C HIS A 69 12.66 2.18 -12.14
N ALA A 70 12.66 0.85 -12.22
CA ALA A 70 11.67 0.01 -11.56
C ALA A 70 11.74 0.10 -10.02
N ILE A 71 12.96 0.16 -9.45
CA ILE A 71 13.17 0.40 -8.01
C ILE A 71 12.58 1.75 -7.60
N TYR A 72 12.88 2.80 -8.36
CA TYR A 72 12.37 4.14 -8.09
C TYR A 72 10.84 4.17 -8.08
N LEU A 73 10.18 3.51 -9.04
CA LEU A 73 8.73 3.44 -9.10
C LEU A 73 8.12 2.74 -7.88
N VAL A 74 8.71 1.61 -7.44
CA VAL A 74 8.27 0.90 -6.23
C VAL A 74 8.38 1.79 -5.01
N GLU A 75 9.52 2.47 -4.82
CA GLU A 75 9.72 3.36 -3.68
C GLU A 75 8.77 4.57 -3.70
N ALA A 76 8.58 5.18 -4.87
CA ALA A 76 7.69 6.33 -5.03
C ALA A 76 6.24 5.97 -4.67
N ALA A 77 5.74 4.84 -5.21
CA ALA A 77 4.39 4.35 -4.94
C ALA A 77 4.21 3.97 -3.46
N GLN A 78 5.20 3.31 -2.85
CA GLN A 78 5.17 2.97 -1.43
C GLN A 78 5.08 4.22 -0.54
N ARG A 79 5.89 5.25 -0.83
CA ARG A 79 5.89 6.51 -0.07
C ARG A 79 4.56 7.24 -0.21
N LYS A 80 3.97 7.26 -1.41
CA LYS A 80 2.64 7.82 -1.69
C LYS A 80 1.57 7.10 -0.85
N TYR A 81 1.52 5.78 -0.89
CA TYR A 81 0.57 4.97 -0.11
C TYR A 81 0.71 5.23 1.40
N MET A 82 1.94 5.22 1.93
CA MET A 82 2.21 5.46 3.34
C MET A 82 1.79 6.88 3.79
N TYR A 83 2.01 7.88 2.94
CA TYR A 83 1.57 9.25 3.20
C TYR A 83 0.04 9.34 3.29
N LEU A 84 -0.66 8.73 2.33
CA LEU A 84 -2.12 8.74 2.30
C LEU A 84 -2.73 7.97 3.47
N LEU A 85 -2.14 6.84 3.88
CA LEU A 85 -2.54 6.13 5.11
C LEU A 85 -2.39 7.00 6.36
N LYS A 86 -1.28 7.73 6.49
CA LYS A 86 -1.06 8.64 7.61
C LYS A 86 -2.10 9.76 7.61
N ARG A 87 -2.43 10.30 6.44
CA ARG A 87 -3.44 11.34 6.28
C ARG A 87 -4.84 10.82 6.60
N ALA A 88 -5.22 9.65 6.10
CA ALA A 88 -6.50 9.01 6.38
C ALA A 88 -6.68 8.80 7.90
N ARG A 89 -5.62 8.38 8.60
CA ARG A 89 -5.62 8.27 10.07
C ARG A 89 -5.81 9.61 10.78
N GLN A 90 -5.17 10.68 10.29
CA GLN A 90 -5.33 12.02 10.85
C GLN A 90 -6.75 12.57 10.65
N GLU A 91 -7.40 12.19 9.55
CA GLU A 91 -8.78 12.57 9.24
C GLU A 91 -9.84 11.64 9.87
N GLY A 92 -9.42 10.62 10.64
CA GLY A 92 -10.33 9.69 11.31
C GLY A 92 -11.03 8.70 10.37
N ILE A 93 -10.55 8.56 9.13
CA ILE A 93 -11.14 7.69 8.11
C ILE A 93 -10.80 6.23 8.42
N LYS A 94 -11.83 5.39 8.44
CA LYS A 94 -11.72 3.93 8.56
C LYS A 94 -11.68 3.34 7.16
N LEU A 95 -10.58 2.66 6.84
CA LEU A 95 -10.37 2.05 5.54
C LEU A 95 -10.87 0.59 5.59
N GLU A 96 -11.95 0.29 4.88
CA GLU A 96 -12.48 -1.07 4.69
C GLU A 96 -11.90 -1.63 3.39
N PHE A 97 -10.79 -2.38 3.47
CA PHE A 97 -10.24 -3.07 2.31
C PHE A 97 -10.95 -4.43 2.17
N SER A 98 -11.88 -4.56 1.22
CA SER A 98 -12.45 -5.87 0.87
C SER A 98 -11.39 -6.69 0.13
N GLU A 99 -10.73 -7.60 0.84
CA GLU A 99 -9.88 -8.62 0.23
C GLU A 99 -10.78 -9.63 -0.51
N GLU A 100 -10.93 -9.46 -1.83
CA GLU A 100 -11.30 -10.60 -2.68
C GLU A 100 -10.08 -11.56 -2.70
N ILE A 101 -10.28 -12.71 -2.05
CA ILE A 101 -9.38 -13.86 -1.98
C ILE A 101 -9.29 -14.55 -3.33
#